data_AF-A0A7V3HVU7-F1
#
_entry.id   AF-A0A7V3HVU7-F1
#
_cell.length_a   1.000
_cell.length_b   1.000
_cell.length_c   1.000
_cell.angle_alpha   90.00
_cell.angle_beta   90.00
_cell.angle_gamma   90.00
#
_symmetry.space_group_name_H-M   'P 1'
#
loop_
_entity.id
_entity.type
_entity.pdbx_description
1 polymer ?
#
loop_
_entity_poly.entity_id
_entity_poly.type
_entity_poly.pdbx_seq_one_letter_code
_entity_poly.pdbx_strand_id
1 'polypeptide(L)'
;AKWIAKLATESAKPYGVYEVKDIDAYIENMPIKVFPGIGKGFQKRLGAHYIKTLGDIKRNRALFYSWKKPGIQLYKRVTGTDNESIDQKSDRKSIGISRTFDAIHDYDEVRRRIMIMARHIVYMVMKLGVNPTTYYLKINYEYGVKVKQSITIDRIFSEHLFKTTLTQMYHDISLQKGAIKLSLSVSNFTKQHKKTLSLMDLGEDMEYNKLSIELQKLREKFGLDIIKTGDEL
;
A
#
# COMPACT_ATOMS: atom_id res chain seq x y z
N ALA A 1 3.58 -9.72 -24.23
CA ALA A 1 3.83 -9.72 -22.77
C ALA A 1 4.05 -8.30 -22.23
N LYS A 2 3.28 -7.87 -21.23
CA LYS A 2 3.32 -6.49 -20.67
C LYS A 2 4.69 -6.10 -20.09
N TRP A 3 5.38 -7.05 -19.47
CA TRP A 3 6.66 -6.82 -18.80
C TRP A 3 7.81 -6.62 -19.77
N ILE A 4 7.82 -7.37 -20.88
CA ILE A 4 8.78 -7.20 -21.97
C ILE A 4 8.57 -5.87 -22.67
N ALA A 5 7.31 -5.46 -22.92
CA ALA A 5 7.02 -4.14 -23.47
C ALA A 5 7.57 -3.02 -22.58
N LYS A 6 7.37 -3.11 -21.25
CA LYS A 6 7.93 -2.15 -20.29
C LYS A 6 9.46 -2.12 -20.31
N LEU A 7 10.11 -3.28 -20.43
CA LEU A 7 11.57 -3.37 -20.56
C LEU A 7 12.06 -2.74 -21.88
N ALA A 8 11.35 -2.98 -22.99
CA ALA A 8 11.64 -2.38 -24.30
C ALA A 8 11.50 -0.85 -24.28
N THR A 9 10.50 -0.32 -23.59
CA THR A 9 10.35 1.13 -23.41
C THR A 9 11.55 1.75 -22.69
N GLU A 10 12.13 1.05 -21.70
CA GLU A 10 13.33 1.55 -21.01
C GLU A 10 14.54 1.58 -21.94
N SER A 11 14.72 0.54 -22.76
CA SER A 11 15.79 0.46 -23.77
C SER A 11 15.66 1.51 -24.89
N ALA A 12 14.44 2.00 -25.14
CA ALA A 12 14.15 2.98 -26.18
C ALA A 12 14.35 4.45 -25.74
N LYS A 13 14.65 4.71 -24.46
CA LYS A 13 14.92 6.06 -23.94
C LYS A 13 16.24 6.63 -24.48
N PRO A 14 16.39 7.97 -24.63
CA PRO A 14 15.42 9.01 -24.26
C PRO A 14 14.32 9.25 -25.30
N TYR A 15 14.59 9.01 -26.59
CA TYR A 15 13.63 9.22 -27.68
C TYR A 15 13.76 8.08 -28.69
N GLY A 16 12.79 7.16 -28.70
CA GLY A 16 12.82 6.00 -29.58
C GLY A 16 11.61 5.09 -29.41
N VAL A 17 11.41 4.23 -30.40
CA VAL A 17 10.48 3.10 -30.35
C VAL A 17 11.30 1.84 -30.59
N TYR A 18 11.13 0.85 -29.72
CA TYR A 18 11.84 -0.42 -29.82
C TYR A 18 10.83 -1.58 -29.94
N GLU A 19 10.88 -2.28 -31.06
CA GLU A 19 10.10 -3.49 -31.30
C GLU A 19 10.93 -4.72 -30.92
N VAL A 20 10.39 -5.56 -30.02
CA VAL A 20 11.01 -6.85 -29.67
C VAL A 20 10.40 -7.93 -30.56
N LYS A 21 11.14 -8.36 -31.58
CA LYS A 21 10.72 -9.46 -32.48
C LYS A 21 10.99 -10.85 -31.90
N ASP A 22 12.15 -10.99 -31.25
CA ASP A 22 12.56 -12.22 -30.57
C ASP A 22 12.88 -11.90 -29.10
N ILE A 23 12.02 -12.41 -28.21
CA ILE A 23 12.18 -12.22 -26.77
C ILE A 23 13.44 -12.90 -26.26
N ASP A 24 13.79 -14.07 -26.81
CA ASP A 24 14.89 -14.88 -26.32
C ASP A 24 16.23 -14.21 -26.60
N ALA A 25 16.42 -13.78 -27.86
CA ALA A 25 17.60 -12.99 -28.24
C ALA A 25 17.67 -11.66 -27.46
N TYR A 26 16.53 -11.02 -27.23
CA TYR A 26 16.45 -9.73 -26.53
C TYR A 26 16.90 -9.82 -25.07
N ILE A 27 16.50 -10.87 -24.34
CA ILE A 27 16.78 -10.99 -22.91
C ILE A 27 18.13 -11.64 -22.59
N GLU A 28 18.74 -12.38 -23.52
CA GLU A 28 19.88 -13.29 -23.28
C GLU A 28 20.99 -12.65 -22.42
N ASN A 29 21.47 -11.48 -22.81
CA ASN A 29 22.59 -10.78 -22.18
C ASN A 29 22.16 -9.65 -21.22
N MET A 30 20.86 -9.45 -21.01
CA MET A 30 20.38 -8.35 -20.17
C MET A 30 20.59 -8.65 -18.69
N PRO A 31 21.20 -7.73 -17.91
CA PRO A 31 21.36 -7.91 -16.47
C PRO A 31 20.02 -8.04 -15.74
N ILE A 32 19.92 -8.92 -14.74
CA ILE A 32 18.69 -9.10 -13.96
C ILE A 32 18.16 -7.82 -13.31
N LYS A 33 19.03 -6.85 -13.02
CA LYS A 33 18.68 -5.57 -12.38
C LYS A 33 17.81 -4.65 -13.25
N VAL A 34 17.83 -4.82 -14.57
CA VAL A 34 17.05 -3.95 -15.48
C VAL A 34 15.59 -4.41 -15.58
N PHE A 35 15.30 -5.65 -15.20
CA PHE A 35 13.96 -6.21 -15.38
C PHE A 35 12.96 -5.64 -14.38
N PRO A 36 11.81 -5.11 -14.85
CA PRO A 36 10.76 -4.61 -13.96
C PRO A 36 10.24 -5.76 -13.08
N GLY A 37 10.35 -5.62 -11.76
CA GLY A 37 9.93 -6.64 -10.79
C GLY A 37 11.08 -7.38 -10.10
N ILE A 38 12.34 -7.21 -10.54
CA ILE A 38 13.51 -7.77 -9.86
C ILE A 38 14.17 -6.67 -8.98
N GLY A 39 13.72 -6.56 -7.73
CA GLY A 39 14.29 -5.64 -6.74
C GLY A 39 15.54 -6.20 -6.03
N LYS A 40 16.20 -5.37 -5.19
CA LYS A 40 17.46 -5.72 -4.49
C LYS A 40 17.44 -7.07 -3.78
N GLY A 41 16.35 -7.40 -3.08
CA GLY A 41 16.24 -8.69 -2.38
C GLY A 41 16.23 -9.88 -3.33
N PHE A 42 15.56 -9.73 -4.48
CA PHE A 42 15.51 -10.77 -5.50
C PHE A 42 16.84 -10.89 -6.25
N GLN A 43 17.53 -9.76 -6.49
CA GLN A 43 18.89 -9.76 -7.05
C GLN A 43 19.88 -10.51 -6.14
N LYS A 44 19.82 -10.31 -4.83
CA LYS A 44 20.66 -11.04 -3.87
C LYS A 44 20.37 -12.55 -3.91
N ARG A 45 19.09 -12.93 -3.96
CA ARG A 45 18.67 -14.34 -4.06
C ARG A 45 19.16 -14.98 -5.37
N LEU A 46 19.03 -14.30 -6.50
CA LEU A 46 19.50 -14.77 -7.80
C LEU A 46 21.03 -14.86 -7.87
N GLY A 47 21.73 -13.88 -7.30
CA GLY A 47 23.19 -13.88 -7.20
C GLY A 47 23.74 -15.07 -6.41
N ALA A 48 23.02 -15.53 -5.37
CA ALA A 48 23.39 -16.75 -4.62
C ALA A 48 23.30 -18.04 -5.48
N HIS A 49 22.55 -18.00 -6.58
CA HIS A 49 22.46 -19.08 -7.57
C HIS A 49 23.29 -18.78 -8.83
N TYR A 50 24.20 -17.79 -8.78
CA TYR A 50 25.04 -17.35 -9.90
C TYR A 50 24.26 -16.86 -11.15
N ILE A 51 22.98 -16.49 -10.99
CA ILE A 51 22.14 -15.96 -12.06
C ILE A 51 22.40 -14.45 -12.17
N LYS A 52 22.93 -14.00 -13.32
CA LYS A 52 23.31 -12.59 -13.56
C LYS A 52 22.52 -11.96 -14.70
N THR A 53 22.10 -12.74 -15.69
CA THR A 53 21.32 -12.27 -16.84
C THR A 53 19.88 -12.80 -16.84
N LEU A 54 19.03 -12.23 -17.70
CA LEU A 54 17.69 -12.75 -17.94
C LEU A 54 17.71 -14.05 -18.76
N GLY A 55 18.73 -14.25 -19.60
CA GLY A 55 18.99 -15.54 -20.24
C GLY A 55 19.24 -16.66 -19.22
N ASP A 56 20.00 -16.38 -18.16
CA ASP A 56 20.23 -17.33 -17.06
C ASP A 56 18.92 -17.75 -16.38
N ILE A 57 17.97 -16.82 -16.22
CA ILE A 57 16.64 -17.11 -15.64
C ILE A 57 15.91 -18.15 -16.47
N LYS A 58 15.91 -17.99 -17.79
CA LYS A 58 15.27 -18.92 -18.73
C LYS A 58 15.88 -20.32 -18.64
N ARG A 59 17.21 -20.42 -18.59
CA ARG A 59 17.94 -21.69 -18.48
C ARG A 59 17.66 -22.42 -17.16
N ASN A 60 17.30 -21.69 -16.09
CA ASN A 60 17.11 -22.23 -14.75
C ASN A 60 15.62 -22.47 -14.37
N ARG A 61 14.77 -22.87 -15.32
CA ARG A 61 13.32 -23.07 -15.10
C ARG A 61 12.96 -23.85 -13.82
N ALA A 62 13.62 -24.98 -13.57
CA ALA A 62 13.35 -25.83 -12.41
C ALA A 62 13.53 -25.10 -11.08
N LEU A 63 14.56 -24.25 -10.97
CA LEU A 63 14.82 -23.43 -9.79
C LEU A 63 13.66 -22.45 -9.52
N PHE A 64 13.19 -21.75 -10.54
CA PHE A 64 12.07 -20.80 -10.39
C PHE A 64 10.76 -21.52 -10.04
N TYR A 65 10.53 -22.70 -10.60
CA TYR A 65 9.36 -23.51 -10.28
C TYR A 65 9.40 -24.04 -8.83
N SER A 66 10.59 -24.33 -8.29
CA SER A 66 10.75 -24.70 -6.87
C SER A 66 10.29 -23.61 -5.91
N TRP A 67 10.32 -22.34 -6.33
CA TRP A 67 9.85 -21.20 -5.54
C TRP A 67 8.33 -20.99 -5.60
N LYS A 68 7.59 -21.95 -6.18
CA LYS A 68 6.13 -21.92 -6.33
C LYS A 68 5.66 -20.66 -7.08
N LYS A 69 4.49 -20.15 -6.72
CA LYS A 69 3.80 -19.03 -7.37
C LYS A 69 4.72 -17.83 -7.70
N PRO A 70 5.51 -17.27 -6.78
CA PRO A 70 6.33 -16.09 -7.10
C PRO A 70 7.45 -16.38 -8.12
N GLY A 71 8.09 -17.55 -8.06
CA GLY A 71 9.13 -17.90 -9.01
C GLY A 71 8.58 -18.26 -10.39
N ILE A 72 7.49 -19.04 -10.44
CA ILE A 72 6.78 -19.35 -11.69
C ILE A 72 6.32 -18.07 -12.38
N GLN A 73 5.75 -17.13 -11.62
CA GLN A 73 5.29 -15.86 -12.17
C GLN A 73 6.45 -15.03 -12.72
N LEU A 74 7.56 -14.93 -12.00
CA LEU A 74 8.72 -14.20 -12.51
C LEU A 74 9.29 -14.85 -13.77
N TYR A 75 9.46 -16.18 -13.78
CA TYR A 75 9.92 -16.91 -14.95
C TYR A 75 9.05 -16.60 -16.18
N LYS A 76 7.72 -16.74 -16.04
CA LYS A 76 6.78 -16.47 -17.12
C LYS A 76 6.86 -15.03 -17.62
N ARG A 77 7.02 -14.06 -16.72
CA ARG A 77 7.17 -12.63 -17.09
C ARG A 77 8.45 -12.36 -17.86
N VAL A 78 9.56 -12.99 -17.45
CA VAL A 78 10.87 -12.86 -18.10
C VAL A 78 10.86 -13.53 -19.48
N THR A 79 10.21 -14.68 -19.63
CA THR A 79 10.08 -15.38 -20.93
C THR A 79 8.90 -14.88 -21.79
N GLY A 80 8.14 -13.88 -21.32
CA GLY A 80 6.97 -13.35 -22.02
C GLY A 80 5.77 -14.30 -22.15
N THR A 81 5.68 -15.33 -21.32
CA THR A 81 4.61 -16.36 -21.31
C THR A 81 3.61 -16.17 -20.14
N ASP A 82 3.55 -14.96 -19.58
CA ASP A 82 2.71 -14.63 -18.43
C ASP A 82 1.22 -14.60 -18.75
N ASN A 83 0.86 -14.29 -20.00
CA ASN A 83 -0.52 -14.16 -20.48
C ASN A 83 -1.40 -13.27 -19.56
N GLU A 84 -0.80 -12.29 -18.86
CA GLU A 84 -1.56 -11.34 -18.04
C GLU A 84 -2.37 -10.41 -18.95
N SER A 85 -3.68 -10.33 -18.71
CA SER A 85 -4.56 -9.41 -19.42
C SER A 85 -4.23 -7.95 -19.08
N ILE A 86 -4.49 -7.05 -20.03
CA ILE A 86 -4.39 -5.61 -19.80
C ILE A 86 -5.72 -5.16 -19.21
N ASP A 87 -5.79 -5.12 -17.88
CA ASP A 87 -6.96 -4.62 -17.17
C ASP A 87 -6.91 -3.08 -17.07
N GLN A 88 -7.93 -2.39 -17.57
CA GLN A 88 -7.94 -0.93 -17.68
C GLN A 88 -8.35 -0.23 -16.38
N LYS A 89 -9.07 -0.92 -15.48
CA LYS A 89 -9.54 -0.35 -14.20
C LYS A 89 -9.44 -1.38 -13.09
N SER A 90 -8.44 -1.23 -12.23
CA SER A 90 -8.38 -1.99 -10.98
C SER A 90 -9.00 -1.16 -9.86
N ASP A 91 -9.98 -1.74 -9.16
CA ASP A 91 -10.54 -1.11 -7.98
C ASP A 91 -9.47 -0.94 -6.91
N ARG A 92 -9.50 0.22 -6.24
CA ARG A 92 -8.58 0.52 -5.15
C ARG A 92 -8.83 -0.46 -3.99
N LYS A 93 -7.77 -1.13 -3.51
CA LYS A 93 -7.85 -2.13 -2.43
C LYS A 93 -7.50 -1.58 -1.04
N SER A 94 -6.76 -0.47 -1.01
CA SER A 94 -6.39 0.22 0.21
C SER A 94 -6.09 1.69 -0.03
N ILE A 95 -6.21 2.47 1.04
CA ILE A 95 -5.85 3.89 1.09
C ILE A 95 -4.91 4.05 2.28
N GLY A 96 -3.75 4.63 2.06
CA GLY A 96 -2.80 4.86 3.14
C GLY A 96 -1.96 6.10 2.91
N ILE A 97 -1.53 6.70 4.01
CA ILE A 97 -0.62 7.84 4.06
C ILE A 97 0.56 7.44 4.92
N SER A 98 1.75 7.84 4.49
CA SER A 98 2.94 7.74 5.32
C SER A 98 3.73 9.04 5.27
N ARG A 99 4.24 9.46 6.42
CA ARG A 99 5.08 10.65 6.56
C ARG A 99 6.31 10.31 7.38
N THR A 100 7.46 10.76 6.89
CA THR A 100 8.74 10.70 7.59
C THR A 100 9.08 12.11 8.06
N PHE A 101 9.67 12.22 9.25
CA PHE A 101 10.00 13.47 9.92
C PHE A 101 11.21 13.26 10.84
N ASP A 102 11.71 14.37 11.41
CA ASP A 102 12.75 14.34 12.44
C ASP A 102 12.23 13.71 13.74
N ALA A 103 13.10 13.00 14.46
CA ALA A 103 12.71 12.16 15.59
C ALA A 103 11.87 12.90 16.64
N ILE A 104 10.62 12.44 16.85
CA ILE A 104 9.69 13.00 17.84
C ILE A 104 9.66 12.10 19.05
N HIS A 105 9.99 12.66 20.21
CA HIS A 105 10.00 11.95 21.49
C HIS A 105 8.73 12.18 22.31
N ASP A 106 8.01 13.26 22.01
CA ASP A 106 6.75 13.59 22.67
C ASP A 106 5.61 12.66 22.21
N TYR A 107 4.99 12.00 23.18
CA TYR A 107 3.89 11.07 22.96
C TYR A 107 2.67 11.78 22.35
N ASP A 108 2.35 12.98 22.84
CA ASP A 108 1.16 13.72 22.43
C ASP A 108 1.33 14.34 21.04
N GLU A 109 2.53 14.84 20.71
CA GLU A 109 2.84 15.31 19.36
C GLU A 109 2.73 14.18 18.32
N VAL A 110 3.17 12.96 18.65
CA VAL A 110 2.98 11.79 17.77
C VAL A 110 1.50 11.47 17.62
N ARG A 111 0.72 11.45 18.72
CA ARG A 111 -0.74 11.25 18.71
C ARG A 111 -1.42 12.29 17.82
N ARG A 112 -1.11 13.58 17.99
CA ARG A 112 -1.64 14.69 17.21
C ARG A 112 -1.38 14.52 15.71
N ARG A 113 -0.16 14.14 15.33
CA ARG A 113 0.19 13.84 13.92
C ARG A 113 -0.59 12.66 13.35
N ILE A 114 -0.82 11.61 14.16
CA ILE A 114 -1.68 10.49 13.75
C ILE A 114 -3.10 10.99 13.47
N MET A 115 -3.67 11.84 14.34
CA MET A 115 -5.02 12.40 14.16
C MET A 115 -5.13 13.27 12.89
N ILE A 116 -4.12 14.11 12.63
CA ILE A 116 -4.07 14.91 11.40
C ILE A 116 -4.04 14.01 10.16
N MET A 117 -3.16 13.00 10.14
CA MET A 117 -3.10 12.06 9.02
C MET A 117 -4.40 11.25 8.88
N ALA A 118 -5.08 10.93 9.99
CA ALA A 118 -6.35 10.24 9.98
C ALA A 118 -7.43 11.06 9.26
N ARG A 119 -7.51 12.38 9.50
CA ARG A 119 -8.44 13.28 8.79
C ARG A 119 -8.26 13.24 7.27
N HIS A 120 -7.02 13.22 6.78
CA HIS A 120 -6.76 13.06 5.35
C HIS A 120 -7.25 11.71 4.81
N ILE A 121 -7.08 10.63 5.56
CA ILE A 121 -7.58 9.31 5.17
C ILE A 121 -9.11 9.30 5.13
N VAL A 122 -9.77 9.84 6.16
CA VAL A 122 -11.23 9.96 6.22
C VAL A 122 -11.77 10.68 4.99
N TYR A 123 -11.18 11.82 4.62
CA TYR A 123 -11.59 12.55 3.42
C TYR A 123 -11.47 11.72 2.14
N MET A 124 -10.37 10.98 1.97
CA MET A 124 -10.19 10.12 0.80
C MET A 124 -11.17 8.93 0.78
N VAL A 125 -11.46 8.34 1.94
CA VAL A 125 -12.42 7.23 2.06
C VAL A 125 -13.83 7.70 1.70
N MET A 126 -14.26 8.82 2.27
CA MET A 126 -15.58 9.41 2.02
C MET A 126 -15.73 9.82 0.55
N LYS A 127 -14.71 10.45 -0.04
CA LYS A 127 -14.70 10.81 -1.47
C LYS A 127 -14.81 9.61 -2.40
N LEU A 128 -14.28 8.45 -2.01
CA LEU A 128 -14.41 7.21 -2.78
C LEU A 128 -15.73 6.47 -2.52
N GLY A 129 -16.48 6.85 -1.49
CA GLY A 129 -17.75 6.20 -1.12
C GLY A 129 -17.56 4.72 -0.75
N VAL A 130 -16.47 4.39 -0.06
CA VAL A 130 -16.14 3.02 0.38
C VAL A 130 -16.17 2.90 1.90
N ASN A 131 -16.50 1.72 2.41
CA ASN A 131 -16.49 1.43 3.84
C ASN A 131 -15.33 0.47 4.19
N PRO A 132 -14.20 0.97 4.74
CA PRO A 132 -13.10 0.11 5.18
C PRO A 132 -13.41 -0.61 6.49
N THR A 133 -12.95 -1.86 6.58
CA THR A 133 -13.09 -2.69 7.80
C THR A 133 -11.77 -2.92 8.52
N THR A 134 -10.63 -2.85 7.83
CA THR A 134 -9.32 -3.08 8.46
C THR A 134 -8.53 -1.79 8.55
N TYR A 135 -8.09 -1.45 9.77
CA TYR A 135 -7.25 -0.29 10.06
C TYR A 135 -5.84 -0.76 10.43
N TYR A 136 -4.85 -0.04 9.94
CA TYR A 136 -3.44 -0.36 10.10
C TYR A 136 -2.67 0.89 10.55
N LEU A 137 -1.92 0.73 11.65
CA LEU A 137 -1.00 1.72 12.17
C LEU A 137 0.40 1.10 12.23
N LYS A 138 1.39 1.84 11.74
CA LYS A 138 2.80 1.47 11.87
C LYS A 138 3.63 2.69 12.22
N ILE A 139 4.51 2.50 13.18
CA ILE A 139 5.45 3.50 13.66
C ILE A 139 6.86 2.94 13.49
N ASN A 140 7.70 3.69 12.78
CA ASN A 140 9.13 3.44 12.78
C ASN A 140 9.78 4.41 13.76
N TYR A 141 10.59 3.86 14.64
CA TYR A 141 11.38 4.60 15.61
C TYR A 141 12.85 4.66 15.17
N GLU A 142 13.62 5.44 15.92
CA GLU A 142 15.07 5.45 15.88
C GLU A 142 15.67 4.05 16.03
N TYR A 143 16.92 3.92 15.55
CA TYR A 143 17.67 2.66 15.57
C TYR A 143 17.01 1.52 14.79
N GLY A 144 16.11 1.84 13.86
CA GLY A 144 15.48 0.88 12.95
C GLY A 144 14.37 0.03 13.58
N VAL A 145 13.95 0.35 14.81
CA VAL A 145 12.84 -0.33 15.49
C VAL A 145 11.52 0.00 14.79
N LYS A 146 10.69 -1.02 14.55
CA LYS A 146 9.41 -0.86 13.83
C LYS A 146 8.33 -1.61 14.57
N VAL A 147 7.24 -0.91 14.90
CA VAL A 147 6.06 -1.50 15.52
C VAL A 147 4.86 -1.29 14.61
N LYS A 148 3.97 -2.28 14.55
CA LYS A 148 2.77 -2.25 13.72
C LYS A 148 1.62 -2.93 14.44
N GLN A 149 0.41 -2.43 14.24
CA GLN A 149 -0.83 -3.07 14.68
C GLN A 149 -1.86 -2.98 13.57
N SER A 150 -2.74 -3.97 13.53
CA SER A 150 -3.86 -4.01 12.61
C SER A 150 -5.08 -4.51 13.35
N ILE A 151 -6.20 -3.81 13.21
CA ILE A 151 -7.48 -4.21 13.79
C ILE A 151 -8.49 -4.30 12.63
N THR A 152 -9.35 -5.32 12.65
CA THR A 152 -10.47 -5.43 11.71
C THR A 152 -11.77 -5.31 12.48
N ILE A 153 -12.59 -4.34 12.11
CA ILE A 153 -13.88 -4.04 12.72
C ILE A 153 -14.92 -4.03 11.59
N ASP A 154 -15.93 -4.87 11.72
CA ASP A 154 -17.02 -4.97 10.76
C ASP A 154 -18.16 -4.01 11.15
N ARG A 155 -17.85 -2.70 11.25
CA ARG A 155 -18.76 -1.60 11.60
C ARG A 155 -18.84 -0.56 10.47
N ILE A 156 -19.80 0.37 10.57
CA ILE A 156 -19.88 1.49 9.61
C ILE A 156 -18.73 2.45 9.90
N PHE A 157 -17.99 2.81 8.87
CA PHE A 157 -16.89 3.76 8.97
C PHE A 157 -17.42 5.16 9.28
N SER A 158 -16.84 5.75 10.32
CA SER A 158 -17.02 7.14 10.71
C SER A 158 -15.68 7.73 11.11
N GLU A 159 -15.58 9.06 11.06
CA GLU A 159 -14.36 9.75 11.51
C GLU A 159 -14.06 9.45 12.98
N HIS A 160 -15.12 9.44 13.81
CA HIS A 160 -15.03 9.16 15.24
C HIS A 160 -14.49 7.74 15.50
N LEU A 161 -15.12 6.71 14.93
CA LEU A 161 -14.70 5.31 15.11
C LEU A 161 -13.23 5.12 14.71
N PHE A 162 -12.82 5.72 13.59
CA PHE A 162 -11.45 5.59 13.10
C PHE A 162 -10.44 6.25 14.02
N LYS A 163 -10.70 7.49 14.48
CA LYS A 163 -9.81 8.22 15.39
C LYS A 163 -9.71 7.56 16.77
N THR A 164 -10.83 7.08 17.32
CA THR A 164 -10.85 6.35 18.60
C THR A 164 -10.06 5.05 18.50
N THR A 165 -10.25 4.28 17.43
CA THR A 165 -9.50 3.03 17.21
C THR A 165 -8.00 3.30 17.05
N LEU A 166 -7.62 4.36 16.31
CA LEU A 166 -6.21 4.73 16.15
C LEU A 166 -5.57 5.18 17.48
N THR A 167 -6.32 5.86 18.34
CA THR A 167 -5.85 6.27 19.66
C THR A 167 -5.58 5.05 20.53
N GLN A 168 -6.49 4.08 20.54
CA GLN A 168 -6.29 2.80 21.24
C GLN A 168 -5.08 2.05 20.69
N MET A 169 -4.99 1.89 19.37
CA MET A 169 -3.85 1.22 18.73
C MET A 169 -2.52 1.91 19.07
N TYR A 170 -2.50 3.25 19.09
CA TYR A 170 -1.31 3.98 19.44
C TYR A 170 -0.89 3.74 20.90
N HIS A 171 -1.85 3.78 21.83
CA HIS A 171 -1.60 3.50 23.24
C HIS A 171 -0.96 2.11 23.43
N ASP A 172 -1.51 1.08 22.78
CA ASP A 172 -1.05 -0.31 22.90
C ASP A 172 0.39 -0.53 22.37
N ILE A 173 0.83 0.22 21.35
CA ILE A 173 2.12 -0.01 20.66
C ILE A 173 3.17 1.06 20.87
N SER A 174 2.83 2.12 21.61
CA SER A 174 3.72 3.23 21.86
C SER A 174 5.00 2.75 22.55
N LEU A 175 6.14 3.34 22.15
CA LEU A 175 7.42 3.09 22.77
C LEU A 175 8.03 4.44 23.16
N GLN A 176 8.76 4.48 24.28
CA GLN A 176 9.55 5.64 24.67
C GLN A 176 10.82 5.76 23.82
N LYS A 177 10.66 6.04 22.52
CA LYS A 177 11.72 6.26 21.54
C LYS A 177 11.30 7.33 20.55
N GLY A 178 12.26 8.00 19.92
CA GLY A 178 11.99 8.95 18.86
C GLY A 178 11.26 8.29 17.68
N ALA A 179 10.00 8.66 17.42
CA ALA A 179 9.29 8.26 16.23
C ALA A 179 9.85 9.01 15.01
N ILE A 180 10.11 8.33 13.90
CA ILE A 180 10.67 8.90 12.66
C ILE A 180 9.66 8.85 11.52
N LYS A 181 8.84 7.80 11.48
CA LYS A 181 7.87 7.61 10.39
C LYS A 181 6.57 7.05 10.90
N LEU A 182 5.48 7.71 10.55
CA LEU A 182 4.11 7.23 10.77
C LEU A 182 3.54 6.74 9.47
N SER A 183 2.88 5.59 9.50
CA SER A 183 2.19 5.00 8.37
C SER A 183 0.81 4.53 8.81
N LEU A 184 -0.22 5.09 8.18
CA LEU A 184 -1.61 4.76 8.39
C LEU A 184 -2.19 4.17 7.11
N SER A 185 -3.00 3.14 7.23
CA SER A 185 -3.71 2.56 6.09
C SER A 185 -5.06 1.99 6.50
N VAL A 186 -6.01 2.07 5.57
CA VAL A 186 -7.29 1.39 5.64
C VAL A 186 -7.44 0.46 4.43
N SER A 187 -8.04 -0.70 4.65
CA SER A 187 -8.21 -1.74 3.62
C SER A 187 -9.49 -2.55 3.82
N ASN A 188 -9.71 -3.52 2.93
CA ASN A 188 -10.84 -4.45 2.99
C ASN A 188 -12.19 -3.72 2.91
N PHE A 189 -12.42 -3.05 1.78
CA PHE A 189 -13.63 -2.25 1.55
C PHE A 189 -14.86 -3.14 1.34
N THR A 190 -15.95 -2.92 2.09
CA THR A 190 -17.15 -3.80 2.04
C THR A 190 -17.87 -3.81 0.69
N LYS A 191 -17.67 -2.77 -0.15
CA LYS A 191 -18.18 -2.76 -1.53
C LYS A 191 -17.62 -3.95 -2.34
N GLN A 192 -16.43 -4.46 -1.96
CA GLN A 192 -15.77 -5.63 -2.55
C GLN A 192 -16.06 -6.94 -1.78
N HIS A 193 -16.39 -6.86 -0.49
CA HIS A 193 -16.67 -8.01 0.38
C HIS A 193 -17.98 -7.77 1.15
N LYS A 194 -19.06 -8.46 0.76
CA LYS A 194 -20.36 -8.43 1.46
C LYS A 194 -20.22 -9.03 2.86
N LYS A 195 -19.81 -8.22 3.83
CA LYS A 195 -19.82 -8.57 5.24
C LYS A 195 -21.06 -7.99 5.90
N THR A 196 -21.70 -8.77 6.75
CA THR A 196 -22.74 -8.30 7.65
C THR A 196 -22.09 -7.40 8.70
N LEU A 197 -22.51 -6.14 8.78
CA LEU A 197 -22.02 -5.21 9.79
C LEU A 197 -22.63 -5.56 11.16
N SER A 198 -21.92 -5.23 12.24
CA SER A 198 -22.42 -5.38 13.61
C SER A 198 -23.78 -4.71 13.77
N LEU A 199 -24.79 -5.46 14.20
CA LEU A 199 -26.13 -4.93 14.43
C LEU A 199 -26.26 -4.22 15.78
N MET A 200 -25.36 -4.51 16.73
CA MET A 200 -25.43 -4.01 18.11
C MET A 200 -25.11 -2.51 18.19
N ASP A 201 -24.24 -2.02 17.31
CA ASP A 201 -23.76 -0.63 17.30
C ASP A 201 -24.44 0.26 16.25
N LEU A 202 -25.45 -0.26 15.54
CA LEU A 202 -26.01 0.38 14.34
C LEU A 202 -26.56 1.79 14.59
N GLY A 203 -27.21 2.01 15.75
CA GLY A 203 -27.82 3.29 16.07
C GLY A 203 -26.79 4.42 16.14
N GLU A 204 -25.77 4.24 16.99
CA GLU A 204 -24.67 5.20 17.15
C GLU A 204 -23.87 5.35 15.85
N ASP A 205 -23.58 4.24 15.17
CA ASP A 205 -22.83 4.23 13.91
C ASP A 205 -23.53 5.05 12.82
N MET A 206 -24.86 4.99 12.74
CA MET A 206 -25.63 5.80 11.80
C MET A 206 -25.53 7.30 12.09
N GLU A 207 -25.56 7.70 13.37
CA GLU A 207 -25.42 9.11 13.74
C GLU A 207 -24.03 9.65 13.42
N TYR A 208 -22.97 8.93 13.80
CA TYR A 208 -21.59 9.32 13.48
C TYR A 208 -21.32 9.31 11.98
N ASN A 209 -21.94 8.41 11.22
CA ASN A 209 -21.81 8.39 9.77
C ASN A 209 -22.51 9.60 9.13
N LYS A 210 -23.74 9.94 9.55
CA LYS A 210 -24.43 11.16 9.10
C LYS A 210 -23.59 12.41 9.36
N LEU A 211 -23.04 12.53 10.57
CA LEU A 211 -22.12 13.63 10.92
C LEU A 211 -20.92 13.66 9.98
N SER A 212 -20.30 12.51 9.72
CA SER A 212 -19.13 12.42 8.84
C SER A 212 -19.44 12.81 7.39
N ILE A 213 -20.65 12.53 6.89
CA ILE A 213 -21.11 12.94 5.57
C ILE A 213 -21.28 14.46 5.50
N GLU A 214 -21.89 15.09 6.51
CA GLU A 214 -22.03 16.55 6.53
C GLU A 214 -20.67 17.25 6.64
N LEU A 215 -19.75 16.73 7.46
CA LEU A 215 -18.36 17.19 7.53
C LEU A 215 -17.65 17.09 6.17
N GLN A 216 -17.89 16.01 5.42
CA GLN A 216 -17.33 15.84 4.10
C GLN A 216 -17.82 16.92 3.12
N LYS A 217 -19.12 17.25 3.11
CA LYS A 217 -19.66 18.31 2.25
C LYS A 217 -18.99 19.67 2.52
N LEU A 218 -18.76 19.98 3.80
CA LEU A 218 -18.06 21.21 4.20
C LEU A 218 -16.59 21.19 3.74
N ARG A 219 -15.89 20.07 3.90
CA ARG A 219 -14.50 19.90 3.45
C ARG A 219 -14.34 19.97 1.94
N GLU A 220 -15.34 19.52 1.19
CA GLU A 220 -15.35 19.64 -0.28
C GLU A 220 -15.53 21.08 -0.75
N LYS A 221 -16.34 21.88 -0.04
CA LYS A 221 -16.61 23.27 -0.40
C LYS A 221 -15.52 24.25 0.03
N PHE A 222 -14.99 24.09 1.24
CA PHE A 222 -14.10 25.07 1.88
C PHE A 222 -12.67 24.58 2.11
N GLY A 223 -12.37 23.32 1.75
CA GLY A 223 -11.07 22.71 1.95
C GLY A 223 -10.98 21.89 3.24
N LEU A 224 -9.94 21.04 3.32
CA LEU A 224 -9.85 20.00 4.34
C LEU A 224 -9.63 20.54 5.76
N ASP A 225 -8.96 21.68 5.90
CA ASP A 225 -8.57 22.28 7.19
C ASP A 225 -9.65 23.17 7.82
N ILE A 226 -10.82 23.29 7.20
CA ILE A 226 -11.93 24.12 7.71
C ILE A 226 -12.45 23.65 9.07
N ILE A 227 -12.47 22.33 9.30
CA ILE A 227 -12.91 21.71 10.55
C ILE A 227 -11.84 20.72 11.02
N LYS A 228 -11.34 20.97 12.23
CA LYS A 228 -10.38 20.15 12.95
C LYS A 228 -11.04 19.68 14.26
N THR A 229 -10.77 18.45 14.66
CA THR A 229 -11.21 17.95 15.97
C THR A 229 -10.26 18.42 17.07
N GLY A 230 -10.73 18.50 18.31
CA GLY A 230 -9.91 18.90 19.46
C GLY A 230 -8.63 18.07 19.60
N ASP A 231 -8.66 16.79 19.24
CA ASP A 231 -7.48 15.91 19.27
C ASP A 231 -6.38 16.25 18.25
N GLU A 232 -6.61 17.23 17.37
CA GLU A 232 -5.62 17.73 16.40
C GLU A 232 -4.94 19.04 16.85
N LEU A 233 -5.45 19.67 17.91
CA LEU A 233 -4.97 20.92 18.49
C LEU A 233 -3.99 20.63 19.63
#